data_AF-A0A7W1BAH7-F1
#
_entry.id   AF-A0A7W1BAH7-F1
#
_cell.length_a   1.000
_cell.length_b   1.000
_cell.length_c   1.000
_cell.angle_alpha   90.00
_cell.angle_beta   90.00
_cell.angle_gamma   90.00
#
_symmetry.space_group_name_H-M   'P 1'
#
loop_
_entity.id
_entity.type
_entity.pdbx_description
1 polymer ?
#
loop_
_entity_poly.entity_id
_entity_poly.type
_entity_poly.pdbx_seq_one_letter_code
_entity_poly.pdbx_strand_id
1 'polypeptide(L)'
;MTIGETLPQLQKDDLTANGLTPTSSLEGAMVCAGSGGATGCDALAPGSYTVLLESSTGSSFGVGLFELWELENSSDQQTRLVNVSTRCLVRTGDEVAIAGVILGNPNSGAATTLPRRTLLMFGKGPSLGISGFLTDPFVTLQNSAGTTISTNDNWKGLAKPLDELVEQNFDPTSDSESALWPFLSANTSYTAILSGVNNVTGIGLIEMYEY
;
A
#
# COMPACT_ATOMS: atom_id res chain seq x y z
N MET A 1 6.52 16.22 -5.02
CA MET A 1 6.08 17.55 -4.54
C MET A 1 6.64 17.73 -3.13
N THR A 2 7.66 18.57 -2.96
CA THR A 2 8.27 18.87 -1.65
C THR A 2 7.38 19.88 -0.91
N ILE A 3 7.30 19.84 0.43
CA ILE A 3 6.68 20.91 1.27
C ILE A 3 7.55 22.19 1.20
N GLY A 4 7.61 22.76 0.00
CA GLY A 4 8.32 23.99 -0.36
C GLY A 4 7.49 24.87 -1.29
N GLU A 5 6.50 24.30 -1.98
CA GLU A 5 5.36 25.06 -2.50
C GLU A 5 4.29 25.04 -1.40
N THR A 6 4.03 26.19 -0.79
CA THR A 6 3.09 26.33 0.33
C THR A 6 1.72 25.78 -0.04
N LEU A 7 1.36 24.61 0.51
CA LEU A 7 -0.03 24.16 0.55
C LEU A 7 -0.90 25.33 1.04
N PRO A 8 -2.09 25.58 0.46
CA PRO A 8 -2.97 26.64 0.90
C PRO A 8 -3.42 26.34 2.31
N GLN A 9 -3.83 27.38 3.01
CA GLN A 9 -4.23 27.26 4.41
C GLN A 9 -5.33 26.21 4.60
N LEU A 10 -6.31 26.16 3.70
CA LEU A 10 -7.40 25.18 3.77
C LEU A 10 -6.89 23.72 3.79
N GLN A 11 -5.91 23.38 2.97
CA GLN A 11 -5.36 22.02 2.95
C GLN A 11 -4.53 21.70 4.20
N LYS A 12 -3.85 22.70 4.77
CA LYS A 12 -3.16 22.54 6.05
C LYS A 12 -4.16 22.33 7.19
N ASP A 13 -5.29 23.03 7.14
CA ASP A 13 -6.36 22.88 8.10
C ASP A 13 -6.99 21.48 7.99
N ASP A 14 -7.22 20.96 6.77
CA ASP A 14 -7.72 19.59 6.54
C ASP A 14 -6.76 18.52 7.08
N LEU A 15 -5.46 18.65 6.80
CA LEU A 15 -4.44 17.74 7.35
C LEU A 15 -4.44 17.78 8.89
N THR A 16 -4.55 18.98 9.47
CA THR A 16 -4.57 19.16 10.93
C THR A 16 -5.84 18.57 11.55
N ALA A 17 -7.00 18.80 10.93
CA ALA A 17 -8.28 18.29 11.39
C ALA A 17 -8.34 16.76 11.40
N ASN A 18 -7.61 16.11 10.49
CA ASN A 18 -7.53 14.65 10.38
C ASN A 18 -6.31 14.04 11.11
N GLY A 19 -5.46 14.85 11.74
CA GLY A 19 -4.24 14.36 12.41
C GLY A 19 -3.18 13.83 11.44
N LEU A 20 -3.21 14.26 10.18
CA LEU A 20 -2.32 13.83 9.09
C LEU A 20 -1.24 14.86 8.76
N THR A 21 -1.08 15.89 9.59
CA THR A 21 -0.02 16.90 9.41
C THR A 21 1.34 16.24 9.57
N PRO A 22 2.21 16.28 8.54
CA PRO A 22 3.56 15.74 8.64
C PRO A 22 4.32 16.37 9.81
N THR A 23 5.13 15.56 10.49
CA THR A 23 5.82 15.99 11.72
C THR A 23 7.16 16.63 11.44
N SER A 24 7.71 16.39 10.24
CA SER A 24 8.97 16.96 9.77
C SER A 24 8.74 17.90 8.59
N SER A 25 9.50 18.99 8.52
CA SER A 25 9.51 19.89 7.36
C SER A 25 10.14 19.25 6.10
N LEU A 26 10.73 18.07 6.23
CA LEU A 26 11.28 17.29 5.12
C LEU A 26 10.27 16.31 4.50
N GLU A 27 9.12 16.10 5.14
CA GLU A 27 8.08 15.21 4.66
C GLU A 27 7.21 15.91 3.61
N GLY A 28 6.46 15.13 2.83
CA GLY A 28 5.57 15.59 1.75
C GLY A 28 4.11 15.37 2.13
N ALA A 29 3.21 16.28 1.77
CA ALA A 29 1.77 16.01 1.78
C ALA A 29 1.11 16.64 0.54
N MET A 30 0.12 15.94 0.00
CA MET A 30 -0.77 16.44 -1.05
C MET A 30 -2.21 16.16 -0.64
N VAL A 31 -3.08 17.15 -0.85
CA VAL A 31 -4.52 17.03 -0.57
C VAL A 31 -5.25 17.33 -1.86
N CYS A 32 -6.09 16.40 -2.32
CA CYS A 32 -6.97 16.60 -3.46
C CYS A 32 -8.40 16.62 -2.96
N ALA A 33 -8.97 17.82 -2.83
CA ALA A 33 -10.29 18.06 -2.26
C ALA A 33 -11.27 18.54 -3.33
N GLY A 34 -12.55 18.20 -3.18
CA GLY A 34 -13.61 18.59 -4.11
C GLY A 34 -13.84 20.11 -4.13
N SER A 35 -13.80 20.70 -5.34
CA SER A 35 -14.23 22.05 -5.72
C SER A 35 -14.20 23.14 -4.64
N GLY A 36 -13.04 23.74 -4.39
CA GLY A 36 -12.95 24.81 -3.38
C GLY A 36 -11.65 25.61 -3.29
N GLY A 37 -10.83 25.66 -4.35
CA GLY A 37 -9.82 26.72 -4.54
C GLY A 37 -8.56 26.70 -3.65
N ALA A 38 -7.40 26.40 -4.27
CA ALA A 38 -6.15 27.19 -4.21
C ALA A 38 -4.86 26.39 -4.55
N THR A 39 -4.91 25.07 -4.83
CA THR A 39 -3.68 24.29 -5.15
C THR A 39 -3.72 23.24 -6.27
N GLY A 40 -4.75 23.17 -7.09
CA GLY A 40 -4.59 22.51 -8.40
C GLY A 40 -4.47 20.98 -8.41
N CYS A 41 -5.06 20.26 -7.46
CA CYS A 41 -5.60 18.93 -7.76
C CYS A 41 -7.07 18.83 -7.36
N ASP A 42 -7.92 18.54 -8.35
CA ASP A 42 -9.32 18.22 -8.15
C ASP A 42 -9.46 16.83 -7.50
N ALA A 43 -10.65 16.53 -6.97
CA ALA A 43 -10.98 15.19 -6.50
C ALA A 43 -10.63 14.15 -7.57
N LEU A 44 -9.93 13.09 -7.17
CA LEU A 44 -9.48 12.05 -8.09
C LEU A 44 -10.70 11.28 -8.61
N ALA A 45 -10.90 11.30 -9.92
CA ALA A 45 -11.88 10.43 -10.56
C ALA A 45 -11.52 8.95 -10.31
N PRO A 46 -12.48 8.02 -10.27
CA PRO A 46 -12.19 6.60 -10.14
C PRO A 46 -11.19 6.12 -11.20
N GLY A 47 -10.13 5.45 -10.77
CA GLY A 47 -9.09 4.95 -11.68
C GLY A 47 -7.81 4.56 -10.97
N SER A 48 -6.83 4.11 -11.76
CA SER A 48 -5.50 3.77 -11.29
C SER A 48 -4.61 5.02 -11.31
N TYR A 49 -3.92 5.26 -10.20
CA TYR A 49 -2.94 6.34 -10.05
C TYR A 49 -1.59 5.76 -9.65
N THR A 50 -0.52 6.44 -10.05
CA THR A 50 0.84 6.09 -9.64
C THR A 50 1.47 7.28 -8.94
N VAL A 51 2.04 7.04 -7.76
CA VAL A 51 2.84 8.03 -7.03
C VAL A 51 4.30 7.63 -7.11
N LEU A 52 5.16 8.60 -7.40
CA LEU A 52 6.62 8.45 -7.36
C LEU A 52 7.13 9.15 -6.10
N LEU A 53 7.67 8.37 -5.17
CA LEU A 53 8.40 8.86 -4.01
C LEU A 53 9.90 8.77 -4.30
N GLU A 54 10.57 9.91 -4.34
CA GLU A 54 12.00 10.03 -4.65
C GLU A 54 12.67 11.03 -3.71
N SER A 55 14.00 10.91 -3.56
CA SER A 55 14.78 11.93 -2.85
C SER A 55 14.73 13.24 -3.63
N SER A 56 14.37 14.33 -2.96
CA SER A 56 14.31 15.68 -3.56
C SER A 56 15.67 16.19 -4.06
N THR A 57 16.77 15.58 -3.62
CA THR A 57 18.14 15.91 -4.02
C THR A 57 18.71 14.95 -5.08
N GLY A 58 17.95 13.91 -5.45
CA GLY A 58 18.31 12.91 -6.47
C GLY A 58 19.56 12.07 -6.17
N SER A 59 20.24 12.30 -5.04
CA SER A 59 21.60 11.79 -4.79
C SER A 59 21.71 10.92 -3.53
N SER A 60 20.63 10.81 -2.75
CA SER A 60 20.58 10.04 -1.51
C SER A 60 19.55 8.92 -1.61
N PHE A 61 19.93 7.72 -1.17
CA PHE A 61 19.00 6.64 -0.87
C PHE A 61 18.59 6.71 0.61
N GLY A 62 17.40 6.20 0.92
CA GLY A 62 16.88 6.15 2.28
C GLY A 62 15.59 5.34 2.34
N VAL A 63 15.09 5.14 3.55
CA VAL A 63 13.76 4.56 3.79
C VAL A 63 12.75 5.70 3.82
N GLY A 64 11.75 5.62 2.95
CA GLY A 64 10.64 6.56 2.89
C GLY A 64 9.32 5.83 3.01
N LEU A 65 8.32 6.53 3.56
CA LEU A 65 6.95 6.04 3.67
C LEU A 65 6.05 6.87 2.76
N PHE A 66 5.12 6.21 2.08
CA PHE A 66 4.01 6.84 1.40
C PHE A 66 2.70 6.36 2.03
N GLU A 67 1.80 7.29 2.29
CA GLU A 67 0.47 7.02 2.82
C GLU A 67 -0.58 7.69 1.94
N LEU A 68 -1.71 7.03 1.76
CA LEU A 68 -2.87 7.55 1.06
C LEU A 68 -4.08 7.49 1.98
N TRP A 69 -4.74 8.62 2.14
CA TRP A 69 -5.91 8.76 3.00
C TRP A 69 -7.10 9.27 2.21
N GLU A 70 -8.25 8.68 2.45
CA GLU A 70 -9.54 9.20 2.01
C GLU A 70 -10.09 10.12 3.10
N LEU A 71 -10.22 11.42 2.78
CA LEU A 71 -10.59 12.46 3.75
C LEU A 71 -12.10 12.75 3.78
N GLU A 72 -12.79 12.57 2.66
CA GLU A 72 -14.22 12.88 2.52
C GLU A 72 -15.06 11.60 2.51
N ASN A 73 -15.82 11.38 3.58
CA ASN A 73 -16.89 10.37 3.61
C ASN A 73 -18.21 11.06 3.26
N SER A 74 -18.47 11.31 1.99
CA SER A 74 -19.83 11.69 1.60
C SER A 74 -20.73 10.47 1.78
N SER A 75 -21.90 10.63 2.41
CA SER A 75 -22.85 9.55 2.64
C SER A 75 -23.44 8.92 1.36
N ASP A 76 -23.00 9.40 0.19
CA ASP A 76 -23.55 9.13 -1.14
C ASP A 76 -22.48 8.62 -2.14
N GLN A 77 -21.21 8.50 -1.74
CA GLN A 77 -20.13 7.96 -2.59
C GLN A 77 -19.45 6.78 -1.88
N GLN A 78 -19.65 5.57 -2.41
CA GLN A 78 -18.83 4.40 -2.08
C GLN A 78 -17.48 4.52 -2.81
N THR A 79 -16.66 5.50 -2.46
CA THR A 79 -15.25 5.50 -2.86
C THR A 79 -14.48 4.55 -1.94
N ARG A 80 -13.59 3.73 -2.53
CA ARG A 80 -12.85 2.70 -1.80
C ARG A 80 -11.56 2.40 -2.51
N LEU A 81 -10.46 2.35 -1.75
CA LEU A 81 -9.18 1.88 -2.24
C LEU A 81 -9.24 0.36 -2.39
N VAL A 82 -9.38 -0.12 -3.63
CA VAL A 82 -9.47 -1.56 -3.93
C VAL A 82 -8.11 -2.21 -4.20
N ASN A 83 -7.08 -1.41 -4.46
CA ASN A 83 -5.72 -1.90 -4.69
C ASN A 83 -4.67 -0.89 -4.20
N VAL A 84 -3.60 -1.42 -3.63
CA VAL A 84 -2.34 -0.70 -3.38
C VAL A 84 -1.18 -1.56 -3.89
N SER A 85 -0.24 -0.91 -4.57
CA SER A 85 0.90 -1.57 -5.20
C SER A 85 2.14 -0.69 -5.04
N THR A 86 3.23 -1.28 -4.55
CA THR A 86 4.49 -0.58 -4.29
C THR A 86 5.63 -1.32 -4.96
N ARG A 87 6.30 -0.65 -5.91
CA ARG A 87 7.54 -1.14 -6.53
C ARG A 87 8.74 -0.38 -5.98
N CYS A 88 9.65 -1.07 -5.32
CA CYS A 88 10.86 -0.45 -4.79
C CYS A 88 12.04 -1.44 -4.72
N LEU A 89 13.22 -0.92 -4.36
CA LEU A 89 14.36 -1.76 -4.03
C LEU A 89 14.12 -2.42 -2.67
N VAL A 90 13.97 -3.75 -2.67
CA VAL A 90 13.82 -4.56 -1.47
C VAL A 90 15.20 -4.95 -0.96
N ARG A 91 15.48 -4.61 0.29
CA ARG A 91 16.72 -4.98 0.99
C ARG A 91 16.38 -5.85 2.20
N THR A 92 17.16 -5.76 3.26
CA THR A 92 17.09 -6.64 4.43
C THR A 92 16.84 -5.83 5.70
N GLY A 93 16.38 -6.49 6.76
CA GLY A 93 16.15 -5.80 8.05
C GLY A 93 15.12 -4.69 7.91
N ASP A 94 15.44 -3.49 8.37
CA ASP A 94 14.54 -2.34 8.35
C ASP A 94 14.32 -1.75 6.95
N GLU A 95 15.05 -2.25 5.94
CA GLU A 95 15.00 -1.79 4.55
C GLU A 95 14.17 -2.73 3.64
N VAL A 96 13.35 -3.60 4.23
CA VAL A 96 12.37 -4.41 3.49
C VAL A 96 11.23 -3.53 2.95
N ALA A 97 10.54 -4.00 1.91
CA ALA A 97 9.39 -3.31 1.38
C ALA A 97 8.14 -3.65 2.20
N ILE A 98 7.24 -2.67 2.38
CA ILE A 98 5.97 -2.89 3.06
C ILE A 98 4.81 -2.33 2.26
N ALA A 99 3.64 -2.93 2.46
CA ALA A 99 2.36 -2.37 2.08
C ALA A 99 1.43 -2.48 3.28
N GLY A 100 1.05 -1.33 3.84
CA GLY A 100 0.14 -1.22 4.98
C GLY A 100 -1.29 -0.97 4.51
N VAL A 101 -2.26 -1.55 5.20
CA VAL A 101 -3.68 -1.26 4.99
C VAL A 101 -4.42 -1.22 6.32
N ILE A 102 -5.34 -0.27 6.45
CA ILE A 102 -6.29 -0.22 7.55
C ILE A 102 -7.62 -0.70 7.00
N LEU A 103 -8.08 -1.87 7.46
CA LEU A 103 -9.38 -2.38 7.04
C LEU A 103 -10.45 -1.77 7.93
N GLY A 104 -11.08 -0.67 7.54
CA GLY A 104 -12.19 -0.07 8.27
C GLY A 104 -12.24 1.45 8.14
N ASN A 105 -13.09 2.11 8.92
CA ASN A 105 -13.08 3.57 9.02
C ASN A 105 -12.52 3.98 10.40
N PRO A 106 -11.24 4.41 10.48
CA PRO A 106 -10.61 4.78 11.75
C PRO A 106 -11.29 5.98 12.44
N ASN A 107 -12.09 6.76 11.70
CA ASN A 107 -12.80 7.94 12.18
C ASN A 107 -14.30 7.68 12.46
N SER A 108 -14.80 6.47 12.17
CA SER A 108 -16.16 6.08 12.58
C SER A 108 -16.10 5.57 14.02
N GLY A 109 -16.90 6.16 14.92
CA GLY A 109 -17.06 5.63 16.27
C GLY A 109 -17.36 4.12 16.26
N ALA A 110 -17.02 3.44 17.36
CA ALA A 110 -16.96 1.98 17.54
C ALA A 110 -18.22 1.14 17.20
N ALA A 111 -19.24 1.70 16.56
CA ALA A 111 -20.58 1.12 16.42
C ALA A 111 -20.90 0.54 15.02
N THR A 112 -19.97 0.51 14.06
CA THR A 112 -20.20 -0.25 12.82
C THR A 112 -19.40 -1.55 12.84
N THR A 113 -20.09 -2.67 13.01
CA THR A 113 -19.52 -4.00 12.75
C THR A 113 -19.25 -4.08 11.25
N LEU A 114 -18.04 -3.73 10.84
CA LEU A 114 -17.63 -3.89 9.45
C LEU A 114 -17.36 -5.38 9.20
N PRO A 115 -17.84 -5.93 8.07
CA PRO A 115 -17.60 -7.32 7.74
C PRO A 115 -16.10 -7.55 7.58
N ARG A 116 -15.66 -8.76 7.94
CA ARG A 116 -14.32 -9.24 7.58
C ARG A 116 -14.11 -9.09 6.08
N ARG A 117 -12.88 -8.77 5.67
CA ARG A 117 -12.52 -8.56 4.26
C ARG A 117 -11.60 -9.65 3.79
N THR A 118 -11.79 -10.06 2.54
CA THR A 118 -10.87 -10.93 1.86
C THR A 118 -9.85 -10.06 1.14
N LEU A 119 -8.57 -10.30 1.39
CA LEU A 119 -7.51 -9.64 0.64
C LEU A 119 -6.77 -10.68 -0.19
N LEU A 120 -6.26 -10.24 -1.33
CA LEU A 120 -5.29 -10.97 -2.14
C LEU A 120 -4.00 -10.16 -2.16
N MET A 121 -2.88 -10.78 -1.80
CA MET A 121 -1.59 -10.11 -1.69
C MET A 121 -0.56 -10.84 -2.53
N PHE A 122 0.34 -10.09 -3.18
CA PHE A 122 1.43 -10.65 -3.97
C PHE A 122 2.77 -10.05 -3.61
N GLY A 123 3.80 -10.89 -3.68
CA GLY A 123 5.20 -10.48 -3.76
C GLY A 123 5.75 -10.92 -5.11
N LYS A 124 6.05 -9.96 -5.98
CA LYS A 124 6.51 -10.23 -7.36
C LYS A 124 7.90 -9.68 -7.59
N GLY A 125 8.65 -10.39 -8.42
CA GLY A 125 10.01 -10.05 -8.81
C GLY A 125 10.27 -10.45 -10.26
N PRO A 126 10.41 -11.76 -10.56
CA PRO A 126 10.57 -12.22 -11.94
C PRO A 126 9.47 -11.76 -12.90
N SER A 127 8.20 -11.69 -12.46
CA SER A 127 7.07 -11.19 -13.27
C SER A 127 7.22 -9.74 -13.73
N LEU A 128 8.12 -8.95 -13.12
CA LEU A 128 8.31 -7.55 -13.49
C LEU A 128 8.97 -7.38 -14.86
N GLY A 129 9.65 -8.41 -15.38
CA GLY A 129 10.29 -8.37 -16.70
C GLY A 129 11.42 -7.36 -16.83
N ILE A 130 12.05 -6.97 -15.71
CA ILE A 130 13.17 -6.01 -15.65
C ILE A 130 14.47 -6.68 -15.21
N SER A 131 15.62 -6.02 -15.38
CA SER A 131 16.87 -6.49 -14.76
C SER A 131 16.92 -6.17 -13.26
N GLY A 132 17.59 -7.02 -12.47
CA GLY A 132 17.81 -6.76 -11.04
C GLY A 132 16.56 -6.95 -10.18
N PHE A 133 15.59 -7.74 -10.65
CA PHE A 133 14.43 -8.12 -9.84
C PHE A 133 14.82 -8.91 -8.59
N LEU A 134 13.96 -8.87 -7.57
CA LEU A 134 14.04 -9.73 -6.41
C LEU A 134 13.76 -11.18 -6.83
N THR A 135 14.75 -12.06 -6.75
CA THR A 135 14.68 -13.38 -7.41
C THR A 135 13.72 -14.37 -6.75
N ASP A 136 13.52 -14.24 -5.44
CA ASP A 136 12.69 -15.14 -4.65
C ASP A 136 11.92 -14.31 -3.60
N PRO A 137 10.85 -13.61 -4.01
CA PRO A 137 9.96 -12.87 -3.12
C PRO A 137 9.41 -13.74 -1.98
N PHE A 138 9.44 -13.22 -0.76
CA PHE A 138 8.82 -13.79 0.43
C PHE A 138 7.91 -12.75 1.09
N VAL A 139 6.63 -13.05 1.21
CA VAL A 139 5.66 -12.15 1.86
C VAL A 139 5.34 -12.64 3.27
N THR A 140 5.44 -11.74 4.25
CA THR A 140 4.93 -11.92 5.62
C THR A 140 3.78 -10.95 5.86
N LEU A 141 2.66 -11.45 6.38
CA LEU A 141 1.55 -10.62 6.84
C LEU A 141 1.54 -10.54 8.36
N GLN A 142 1.50 -9.33 8.91
CA GLN A 142 1.40 -9.07 10.35
C GLN A 142 0.18 -8.19 10.68
N ASN A 143 -0.34 -8.33 11.90
CA ASN A 143 -1.31 -7.39 12.47
C ASN A 143 -0.62 -6.23 13.21
N SER A 144 -1.42 -5.28 13.71
CA SER A 144 -0.94 -4.13 14.48
C SER A 144 -0.16 -4.46 15.77
N ALA A 145 -0.23 -5.69 16.27
CA ALA A 145 0.56 -6.15 17.41
C ALA A 145 1.90 -6.78 16.99
N GLY A 146 2.25 -6.78 15.71
CA GLY A 146 3.44 -7.44 15.17
C GLY A 146 3.32 -8.97 15.14
N THR A 147 2.13 -9.53 15.33
CA THR A 147 1.92 -10.97 15.24
C THR A 147 1.81 -11.38 13.78
N THR A 148 2.65 -12.33 13.36
CA THR A 148 2.57 -12.97 12.05
C THR A 148 1.26 -13.75 11.91
N ILE A 149 0.51 -13.42 10.86
CA ILE A 149 -0.75 -14.06 10.49
C ILE A 149 -0.49 -15.16 9.46
N SER A 150 0.35 -14.86 8.46
CA SER A 150 0.64 -15.76 7.36
C SER A 150 1.93 -15.38 6.67
N THR A 151 2.52 -16.35 5.98
CA THR A 151 3.74 -16.19 5.19
C THR A 151 3.66 -17.07 3.95
N ASN A 152 4.24 -16.63 2.84
CA ASN A 152 4.39 -17.46 1.64
C ASN A 152 5.52 -16.92 0.74
N ASP A 153 6.17 -17.81 0.01
CA ASP A 153 7.14 -17.55 -1.06
C ASP A 153 6.75 -18.17 -2.40
N ASN A 154 5.74 -19.04 -2.44
CA ASN A 154 5.35 -19.75 -3.66
C ASN A 154 3.83 -19.72 -3.86
N TRP A 155 3.36 -18.99 -4.88
CA TRP A 155 1.93 -18.74 -5.09
C TRP A 155 1.14 -20.01 -5.45
N LYS A 156 1.77 -20.97 -6.12
CA LYS A 156 1.14 -22.27 -6.45
C LYS A 156 0.86 -23.14 -5.22
N GLY A 157 1.44 -22.81 -4.06
CA GLY A 157 1.16 -23.46 -2.79
C GLY A 157 -0.08 -22.94 -2.06
N LEU A 158 -0.80 -21.96 -2.64
CA LEU A 158 -2.00 -21.42 -2.02
C LEU A 158 -3.09 -22.48 -1.82
N ALA A 159 -3.67 -22.49 -0.62
CA ALA A 159 -4.79 -23.37 -0.28
C ALA A 159 -6.13 -22.96 -0.93
N LYS A 160 -6.16 -21.81 -1.61
CA LYS A 160 -7.33 -21.24 -2.29
C LYS A 160 -7.30 -21.53 -3.79
N PRO A 161 -8.44 -21.47 -4.49
CA PRO A 161 -8.54 -21.94 -5.87
C PRO A 161 -7.60 -21.15 -6.78
N LEU A 162 -6.57 -21.82 -7.33
CA LEU A 162 -5.59 -21.21 -8.24
C LEU A 162 -6.24 -20.71 -9.55
N ASP A 163 -7.34 -21.35 -9.94
CA ASP A 163 -8.22 -20.98 -11.05
C ASP A 163 -8.79 -19.56 -10.89
N GLU A 164 -9.20 -19.14 -9.68
CA GLU A 164 -9.68 -17.76 -9.48
C GLU A 164 -8.57 -16.72 -9.76
N LEU A 165 -7.31 -17.01 -9.41
CA LEU A 165 -6.19 -16.11 -9.69
C LEU A 165 -5.89 -16.01 -11.18
N VAL A 166 -5.94 -17.15 -11.89
CA VAL A 166 -5.69 -17.23 -13.32
C VAL A 166 -6.84 -16.57 -14.11
N GLU A 167 -8.10 -16.80 -13.72
CA GLU A 167 -9.26 -16.19 -14.37
C GLU A 167 -9.24 -14.66 -14.29
N GLN A 168 -8.75 -14.11 -13.17
CA GLN A 168 -8.60 -12.68 -12.97
C GLN A 168 -7.29 -12.11 -13.52
N ASN A 169 -6.43 -12.96 -14.12
CA ASN A 169 -5.12 -12.58 -14.67
C ASN A 169 -4.21 -11.89 -13.62
N PHE A 170 -4.30 -12.38 -12.38
CA PHE A 170 -3.42 -11.99 -11.28
C PHE A 170 -2.25 -12.96 -11.08
N ASP A 171 -2.21 -14.06 -11.82
CA ASP A 171 -1.19 -15.09 -11.67
C ASP A 171 0.23 -14.52 -11.88
N PRO A 172 1.14 -14.76 -10.93
CA PRO A 172 2.55 -14.51 -11.15
C PRO A 172 3.10 -15.46 -12.22
N THR A 173 3.98 -14.95 -13.10
CA THR A 173 4.58 -15.74 -14.18
C THR A 173 5.70 -16.66 -13.69
N SER A 174 6.14 -16.55 -12.44
CA SER A 174 7.18 -17.37 -11.83
C SER A 174 6.66 -18.08 -10.59
N ASP A 175 7.02 -19.35 -10.42
CA ASP A 175 6.55 -20.20 -9.31
C ASP A 175 7.12 -19.74 -7.96
N SER A 176 8.32 -19.13 -7.96
CA SER A 176 8.99 -18.55 -6.79
C SER A 176 8.44 -17.20 -6.35
N GLU A 177 7.28 -16.77 -6.84
CA GLU A 177 6.64 -15.53 -6.40
C GLU A 177 5.60 -15.81 -5.33
N SER A 178 5.45 -14.90 -4.37
CA SER A 178 4.56 -15.11 -3.23
C SER A 178 3.13 -14.71 -3.54
N ALA A 179 2.17 -15.41 -2.93
CA ALA A 179 0.81 -14.93 -2.83
C ALA A 179 0.19 -15.29 -1.47
N LEU A 180 -0.67 -14.42 -0.93
CA LEU A 180 -1.46 -14.67 0.27
C LEU A 180 -2.92 -14.34 -0.01
N TRP A 181 -3.84 -15.16 0.50
CA TRP A 181 -5.28 -14.93 0.38
C TRP A 181 -6.00 -14.98 1.74
N PRO A 182 -5.69 -14.03 2.65
CA PRO A 182 -6.24 -14.04 3.99
C PRO A 182 -7.67 -13.51 4.03
N PHE A 183 -8.42 -13.98 5.03
CA PHE A 183 -9.68 -13.39 5.46
C PHE A 183 -9.43 -12.64 6.77
N LEU A 184 -9.53 -11.32 6.76
CA LEU A 184 -9.05 -10.45 7.83
C LEU A 184 -10.18 -9.73 8.56
N SER A 185 -9.96 -9.42 9.83
CA SER A 185 -10.91 -8.64 10.63
C SER A 185 -10.89 -7.18 10.20
N ALA A 186 -12.06 -6.55 10.16
CA ALA A 186 -12.12 -5.10 10.04
C ALA A 186 -11.73 -4.42 11.37
N ASN A 187 -11.62 -3.09 11.33
CA ASN A 187 -11.09 -2.20 12.36
C ASN A 187 -9.69 -2.59 12.86
N THR A 188 -8.87 -3.14 11.96
CA THR A 188 -7.50 -3.58 12.27
C THR A 188 -6.54 -3.11 11.18
N SER A 189 -5.35 -2.69 11.58
CA SER A 189 -4.24 -2.39 10.67
C SER A 189 -3.42 -3.64 10.40
N TYR A 190 -3.05 -3.84 9.14
CA TYR A 190 -2.23 -4.94 8.69
C TYR A 190 -1.07 -4.44 7.85
N THR A 191 0.07 -5.12 7.99
CA THR A 191 1.28 -4.84 7.22
C THR A 191 1.69 -6.09 6.48
N ALA A 192 1.63 -6.05 5.16
CA ALA A 192 2.32 -7.00 4.31
C ALA A 192 3.77 -6.54 4.16
N ILE A 193 4.72 -7.45 4.34
CA ILE A 193 6.15 -7.21 4.30
C ILE A 193 6.72 -8.10 3.21
N LEU A 194 7.42 -7.51 2.25
CA LEU A 194 8.11 -8.19 1.18
C LEU A 194 9.62 -8.17 1.45
N SER A 195 10.19 -9.36 1.54
CA SER A 195 11.64 -9.61 1.64
C SER A 195 12.07 -10.65 0.61
N GLY A 196 13.38 -10.88 0.49
CA GLY A 196 13.91 -11.98 -0.32
C GLY A 196 14.29 -13.19 0.54
N VAL A 197 13.99 -14.40 0.04
CA VAL A 197 14.48 -15.65 0.66
C VAL A 197 16.01 -15.63 0.75
N ASN A 198 16.57 -16.11 1.87
CA ASN A 198 18.01 -16.08 2.12
C ASN A 198 18.64 -14.66 2.06
N ASN A 199 17.87 -13.63 2.39
CA ASN A 199 18.32 -12.23 2.38
C ASN A 199 18.75 -11.71 1.00
N VAL A 200 18.23 -12.29 -0.10
CA VAL A 200 18.44 -11.72 -1.43
C VAL A 200 17.77 -10.35 -1.51
N THR A 201 18.37 -9.47 -2.32
CA THR A 201 17.90 -8.10 -2.53
C THR A 201 17.63 -7.89 -4.01
N GLY A 202 16.78 -6.93 -4.34
CA GLY A 202 16.42 -6.63 -5.71
C GLY A 202 15.17 -5.79 -5.81
N ILE A 203 14.76 -5.45 -7.02
CA ILE A 203 13.54 -4.69 -7.25
C ILE A 203 12.36 -5.65 -7.12
N GLY A 204 11.49 -5.37 -6.16
CA GLY A 204 10.28 -6.15 -5.88
C GLY A 204 9.02 -5.29 -6.01
N LEU A 205 7.90 -5.96 -6.16
CA LEU A 205 6.56 -5.38 -6.15
C LEU A 205 5.75 -6.07 -5.06
N ILE A 206 5.24 -5.30 -4.11
CA ILE A 206 4.27 -5.78 -3.13
C ILE A 206 2.90 -5.19 -3.46
N GLU A 207 1.90 -6.05 -3.57
CA GLU A 207 0.55 -5.63 -3.95
C GLU A 207 -0.49 -6.20 -3.00
N MET A 208 -1.55 -5.44 -2.75
CA MET A 208 -2.74 -5.90 -2.04
C MET A 208 -3.99 -5.47 -2.80
N TYR A 209 -4.94 -6.40 -2.96
CA TYR A 209 -6.24 -6.20 -3.58
C TYR A 209 -7.31 -6.53 -2.54
N GLU A 210 -8.32 -5.68 -2.42
CA GLU A 210 -9.57 -6.05 -1.75
C GLU A 210 -10.44 -6.85 -2.72
N TYR A 211 -10.77 -8.09 -2.34
CA TYR A 211 -11.53 -9.05 -3.13
C TYR A 211 -12.94 -9.24 -2.55
#